data_AF-B7ANS3-F1
#
_entry.id   AF-B7ANS3-F1
#
_cell.length_a   1.000
_cell.length_b   1.000
_cell.length_c   1.000
_cell.angle_alpha   90.00
_cell.angle_beta   90.00
_cell.angle_gamma   90.00
#
_symmetry.space_group_name_H-M   'P 1'
#
loop_
_entity.id
_entity.type
_entity.pdbx_description
1 polymer ?
#
loop_
_entity_poly.entity_id
_entity_poly.type
_entity_poly.pdbx_seq_one_letter_code
_entity_poly.pdbx_strand_id
1 'polypeptide(L)'
;MTTGGNTSTYGFLCEHYVNNELVTEFIAADIYAVKDDMCYVDMNSFGQGDTILQTDSRDRYTVGTKAALQGVYCANTGYTIFRTIEIVEQNSEYCIVRKGTSYGISVYDHIILEGSNVNENEMIY
;
A
#
# COMPACT_ATOMS: atom_id res chain seq x y z
N MET A 1 -9.60 -5.63 -9.61
CA MET A 1 -9.46 -4.20 -9.28
C MET A 1 -10.61 -3.46 -9.93
N THR A 2 -11.41 -2.71 -9.18
CA THR A 2 -12.46 -1.87 -9.75
C THR A 2 -12.15 -0.39 -9.52
N THR A 3 -12.46 0.42 -10.52
CA THR A 3 -12.48 1.87 -10.39
C THR A 3 -13.89 2.28 -10.01
N GLY A 4 -14.09 2.68 -8.75
CA GLY A 4 -15.35 3.20 -8.25
C GLY A 4 -15.39 4.73 -8.33
N GLY A 5 -16.40 5.27 -9.02
CA GLY A 5 -16.99 6.59 -8.78
C GLY A 5 -16.06 7.81 -8.63
N ASN A 6 -15.96 8.61 -9.69
CA ASN A 6 -15.61 10.05 -9.74
C ASN A 6 -14.23 10.52 -9.24
N THR A 7 -13.39 9.62 -8.71
CA THR A 7 -11.96 9.87 -8.48
C THR A 7 -11.21 8.61 -8.88
N SER A 8 -9.99 8.73 -9.38
CA SER A 8 -9.15 7.62 -9.85
C SER A 8 -8.64 6.73 -8.70
N THR A 9 -9.52 6.40 -7.75
CA THR A 9 -9.22 5.74 -6.49
C THR A 9 -9.48 4.25 -6.65
N TYR A 10 -8.42 3.46 -6.55
CA TYR A 10 -8.53 2.00 -6.56
C TYR A 10 -9.12 1.53 -5.22
N GLY A 11 -9.87 0.43 -5.27
CA GLY A 11 -10.45 -0.15 -4.07
C GLY A 11 -10.95 -1.56 -4.28
N PHE A 12 -11.49 -2.12 -3.21
CA PHE A 12 -11.93 -3.50 -3.11
C PHE A 12 -13.31 -3.57 -2.49
N LEU A 13 -14.15 -4.49 -2.95
CA LEU A 13 -15.39 -4.84 -2.26
C LEU A 13 -15.04 -5.77 -1.10
N CYS A 14 -15.35 -5.35 0.11
CA CYS A 14 -15.05 -6.06 1.34
C CYS A 14 -16.35 -6.54 1.99
N GLU A 15 -16.40 -7.83 2.32
CA GLU A 15 -17.37 -8.47 3.19
C GLU A 15 -16.77 -8.62 4.58
N HIS A 16 -17.37 -7.94 5.57
CA HIS A 16 -17.01 -8.07 6.97
C HIS A 16 -18.25 -8.12 7.86
N TYR A 17 -18.09 -8.60 9.10
CA TYR A 17 -19.19 -8.73 10.05
C TYR A 17 -19.32 -7.48 10.90
N VAL A 18 -20.45 -6.79 10.79
CA VAL A 18 -20.83 -5.69 11.67
C VAL A 18 -22.01 -6.17 12.51
N ASN A 19 -21.86 -6.22 13.83
CA ASN A 19 -22.94 -6.64 14.75
C ASN A 19 -23.59 -8.00 14.39
N ASN A 20 -22.79 -8.99 13.98
CA ASN A 20 -23.21 -10.31 13.47
C ASN A 20 -23.97 -10.31 12.13
N GLU A 21 -24.09 -9.18 11.45
CA GLU A 21 -24.60 -9.10 10.08
C GLU A 21 -23.44 -9.01 9.09
N LEU A 22 -23.53 -9.77 8.00
CA LEU A 22 -22.56 -9.71 6.91
C LEU A 22 -22.88 -8.46 6.07
N VAL A 23 -21.96 -7.50 6.06
CA VAL A 23 -22.07 -6.27 5.29
C VAL A 23 -21.06 -6.30 4.16
N THR A 24 -21.48 -5.90 2.96
CA THR A 24 -20.61 -5.74 1.79
C THR A 24 -20.50 -4.26 1.45
N GLU A 25 -19.28 -3.71 1.47
CA GLU A 25 -19.03 -2.31 1.09
C GLU A 25 -17.78 -2.15 0.24
N PHE A 26 -17.72 -1.07 -0.54
CA PHE A 26 -16.53 -0.72 -1.31
C PHE A 26 -15.59 0.11 -0.44
N ILE A 27 -14.38 -0.39 -0.25
CA ILE A 27 -13.33 0.25 0.53
C ILE A 27 -12.23 0.72 -0.43
N ALA A 28 -12.01 2.04 -0.46
CA ALA A 28 -10.87 2.63 -1.15
C ALA A 28 -9.56 2.20 -0.47
N ALA A 29 -8.58 1.80 -1.27
CA ALA A 29 -7.32 1.28 -0.75
C ALA A 29 -6.15 1.62 -1.66
N ASP A 30 -5.07 2.08 -1.04
CA ASP A 30 -3.79 2.25 -1.71
C ASP A 30 -3.06 0.90 -1.80
N ILE A 31 -2.63 0.55 -3.01
CA ILE A 31 -1.88 -0.68 -3.27
C ILE A 31 -0.39 -0.37 -3.13
N TYR A 32 0.20 -0.80 -2.02
CA TYR A 32 1.62 -0.60 -1.75
C TYR A 32 2.52 -1.51 -2.59
N ALA A 33 2.09 -2.75 -2.82
CA ALA A 33 2.85 -3.72 -3.62
C ALA A 33 1.95 -4.83 -4.15
N VAL A 34 2.36 -5.44 -5.27
CA VAL A 34 1.78 -6.67 -5.79
C VAL A 34 2.92 -7.65 -6.03
N LYS A 35 2.95 -8.77 -5.29
CA LYS A 35 4.01 -9.79 -5.36
C LYS A 35 3.39 -11.16 -5.18
N ASP A 36 3.83 -12.14 -5.97
CA ASP A 36 3.50 -13.56 -5.81
C ASP A 36 1.99 -13.82 -5.59
N ASP A 37 1.15 -13.22 -6.45
CA ASP A 37 -0.33 -13.25 -6.37
C ASP A 37 -0.95 -12.62 -5.11
N MET A 38 -0.17 -11.94 -4.28
CA MET A 38 -0.61 -11.17 -3.13
C MET A 38 -0.63 -9.67 -3.43
N CYS A 39 -1.67 -9.00 -2.95
CA CYS A 39 -1.83 -7.54 -2.99
C CYS A 39 -1.67 -6.98 -1.58
N TYR A 40 -0.72 -6.08 -1.39
CA TYR A 40 -0.46 -5.43 -0.10
C TYR A 40 -1.12 -4.06 -0.07
N VAL A 41 -1.95 -3.85 0.94
CA VAL A 41 -2.76 -2.63 1.15
C VAL A 41 -2.67 -2.20 2.61
N ASP A 42 -3.12 -0.98 2.93
CA ASP A 42 -3.19 -0.53 4.32
C ASP A 42 -4.20 -1.37 5.12
N MET A 43 -3.77 -1.88 6.27
CA MET A 43 -4.62 -2.64 7.19
C MET A 43 -5.53 -1.72 8.03
N ASN A 44 -5.33 -0.41 8.04
CA ASN A 44 -6.30 0.51 8.64
C ASN A 44 -7.65 0.46 7.91
N SER A 45 -7.63 0.14 6.62
CA SER A 45 -8.84 0.01 5.80
C SER A 45 -9.49 -1.37 5.89
N PHE A 46 -8.80 -2.41 6.39
CA PHE A 46 -9.28 -3.80 6.37
C PHE A 46 -8.98 -4.57 7.66
N GLY A 47 -9.97 -5.30 8.16
CA GLY A 47 -9.83 -6.21 9.28
C GLY A 47 -9.18 -7.54 8.90
N GLN A 48 -8.47 -8.17 9.84
CA GLN A 48 -7.96 -9.52 9.64
C GLN A 48 -9.13 -10.50 9.52
N GLY A 49 -9.16 -11.32 8.47
CA GLY A 49 -10.24 -12.27 8.21
C GLY A 49 -11.38 -11.72 7.35
N ASP A 50 -11.34 -10.45 6.98
CA ASP A 50 -12.28 -9.86 6.02
C ASP A 50 -12.17 -10.55 4.66
N THR A 51 -13.29 -10.64 3.94
CA THR A 51 -13.35 -11.28 2.63
C THR A 51 -13.45 -10.25 1.52
N ILE A 52 -12.44 -10.19 0.67
CA ILE A 52 -12.43 -9.36 -0.52
C ILE A 52 -13.09 -10.12 -1.68
N LEU A 53 -14.12 -9.49 -2.26
CA LEU A 53 -14.83 -9.97 -3.43
C LEU A 53 -14.25 -9.34 -4.70
N GLN A 54 -13.91 -10.18 -5.67
CA GLN A 54 -13.68 -9.70 -7.02
C GLN A 54 -15.03 -9.41 -7.69
N THR A 55 -15.17 -8.30 -8.40
CA THR A 55 -16.41 -7.99 -9.15
C THR A 55 -16.55 -8.82 -10.42
N ASP A 56 -15.41 -9.09 -11.06
CA ASP A 56 -15.36 -9.66 -12.40
C ASP A 56 -15.30 -11.19 -12.37
N SER A 57 -14.94 -11.76 -11.21
CA SER A 57 -14.98 -13.20 -10.96
C SER A 57 -15.65 -13.46 -9.63
N ARG A 58 -16.21 -14.66 -9.44
CA ARG A 58 -16.74 -15.09 -8.13
C ARG A 58 -15.64 -15.45 -7.13
N ASP A 59 -14.40 -15.03 -7.39
CA ASP A 59 -13.26 -15.36 -6.54
C ASP A 59 -13.31 -14.54 -5.25
N ARG A 60 -12.94 -15.20 -4.16
CA ARG A 60 -12.94 -14.65 -2.82
C ARG A 60 -11.52 -14.72 -2.28
N TYR A 61 -11.03 -13.58 -1.80
CA TYR A 61 -9.73 -13.45 -1.16
C TYR A 61 -9.94 -13.11 0.31
N THR A 62 -9.10 -13.62 1.19
CA THR A 62 -9.18 -13.30 2.62
C THR A 62 -8.01 -12.42 3.02
N VAL A 63 -8.29 -11.38 3.79
CA VAL A 63 -7.26 -10.48 4.33
C VAL A 63 -6.39 -11.26 5.33
N GLY A 64 -5.13 -11.45 4.96
CA GLY A 64 -4.14 -12.19 5.72
C GLY A 64 -3.50 -11.39 6.85
N THR A 65 -2.35 -11.87 7.31
CA THR A 65 -1.52 -11.19 8.33
C THR A 65 -0.72 -10.04 7.72
N LYS A 66 -0.30 -9.10 8.57
CA LYS A 66 0.65 -8.04 8.19
C LYS A 66 1.96 -8.63 7.71
N ALA A 67 2.54 -8.01 6.67
CA ALA A 67 3.91 -8.26 6.23
C ALA A 67 4.70 -6.95 6.29
N ALA A 68 6.00 -7.05 6.59
CA ALA A 68 6.89 -5.90 6.49
C ALA A 68 7.23 -5.65 5.01
N LEU A 69 6.95 -4.43 4.54
CA LEU A 69 7.38 -3.97 3.22
C LEU A 69 8.66 -3.15 3.33
N GLN A 70 9.58 -3.37 2.41
CA GLN A 70 10.77 -2.55 2.30
C GLN A 70 10.44 -1.27 1.54
N GLY A 71 10.85 -0.14 2.10
CA GLY A 71 10.54 1.17 1.56
C GLY A 71 11.42 2.27 2.14
N VAL A 72 11.21 3.47 1.64
CA VAL A 72 11.84 4.71 2.09
C VAL A 72 10.78 5.77 2.33
N TYR A 73 11.12 6.80 3.10
CA TYR A 73 10.26 7.97 3.24
C TYR A 73 10.70 9.08 2.30
N CYS A 74 9.73 9.65 1.58
CA CYS A 74 9.91 10.81 0.72
C CYS A 74 9.28 12.05 1.36
N ALA A 75 9.93 13.20 1.23
CA ALA A 75 9.51 14.48 1.82
C ALA A 75 9.21 15.56 0.77
N ASN A 76 8.47 15.21 -0.28
CA ASN A 76 8.26 16.11 -1.42
C ASN A 76 7.30 17.27 -1.13
N THR A 77 6.34 17.07 -0.22
CA THR A 77 5.19 17.97 0.00
C THR A 77 5.19 18.62 1.39
N GLY A 78 6.34 18.61 2.09
CA GLY A 78 6.45 19.09 3.47
C GLY A 78 5.95 18.12 4.53
N TYR A 79 5.56 16.90 4.13
CA TYR A 79 5.29 15.79 5.02
C TYR A 79 5.86 14.50 4.42
N THR A 80 6.00 13.48 5.25
CA THR A 80 6.62 12.21 4.93
C THR A 80 5.62 11.27 4.27
N ILE A 81 6.03 10.66 3.16
CA ILE A 81 5.22 9.69 2.41
C ILE A 81 6.05 8.42 2.29
N PHE A 82 5.52 7.30 2.76
CA PHE A 82 6.17 6.00 2.56
C PHE A 82 6.15 5.64 1.07
N ARG A 83 7.24 5.08 0.55
CA ARG A 83 7.34 4.57 -0.83
C ARG A 83 8.04 3.23 -0.83
N THR A 84 7.51 2.27 -1.56
CA THR A 84 8.11 0.93 -1.61
C THR A 84 9.33 0.93 -2.53
N ILE A 85 10.34 0.14 -2.18
CA ILE A 85 11.52 -0.06 -3.02
C ILE A 85 11.82 -1.54 -3.17
N GLU A 86 12.36 -1.91 -4.33
CA GLU A 86 12.95 -3.22 -4.56
C GLU A 86 14.43 -3.04 -4.87
N ILE A 87 15.29 -3.44 -3.92
CA ILE A 87 16.73 -3.34 -4.08
C ILE A 87 17.22 -4.36 -5.09
N VAL A 88 17.90 -3.89 -6.12
CA VAL A 88 18.61 -4.70 -7.11
C VAL A 88 20.06 -4.90 -6.67
N GLU A 89 20.69 -3.83 -6.19
CA GLU A 89 22.07 -3.83 -5.71
C GLU A 89 22.24 -2.76 -4.63
N GLN A 90 23.05 -3.03 -3.61
CA GLN A 90 23.36 -2.06 -2.56
C GLN A 90 24.82 -2.17 -2.13
N ASN A 91 25.42 -1.03 -1.81
CA ASN A 91 26.71 -0.94 -1.14
C ASN A 91 26.66 0.16 -0.07
N SER A 92 27.83 0.56 0.46
CA SER A 92 27.93 1.56 1.52
C SER A 92 27.59 2.99 1.08
N GLU A 93 27.60 3.29 -0.21
CA GLU A 93 27.43 4.64 -0.75
C GLU A 93 26.09 4.82 -1.48
N TYR A 94 25.60 3.79 -2.17
CA TYR A 94 24.37 3.88 -2.95
C TYR A 94 23.58 2.57 -2.98
N CYS A 95 22.30 2.72 -3.32
CA CYS A 95 21.36 1.64 -3.55
C CYS A 95 20.74 1.79 -4.93
N ILE A 96 20.79 0.74 -5.74
CA ILE A 96 20.11 0.64 -7.04
C ILE A 96 18.79 -0.08 -6.79
N VAL A 97 17.69 0.59 -7.14
CA VAL A 97 16.33 0.05 -6.99
C VAL A 97 15.67 -0.19 -8.35
N ARG A 98 14.74 -1.15 -8.40
CA ARG A 98 13.94 -1.42 -9.60
C ARG A 98 13.03 -0.22 -9.89
N LYS A 99 12.98 0.22 -11.16
CA LYS A 99 12.04 1.25 -11.59
C LYS A 99 10.63 0.69 -11.79
N GLY A 100 9.62 1.54 -11.63
CA GLY A 100 8.23 1.20 -11.97
C GLY A 100 7.58 0.21 -11.01
N THR A 101 8.07 0.15 -9.77
CA THR A 101 7.38 -0.57 -8.68
C THR A 101 6.07 0.16 -8.35
N SER A 102 5.02 -0.60 -8.04
CA SER A 102 3.77 -0.04 -7.53
C SER A 102 4.04 0.74 -6.26
N TYR A 103 3.52 1.96 -6.15
CA TYR A 103 3.76 2.86 -5.01
C TYR A 103 5.26 3.15 -4.73
N GLY A 104 6.09 3.06 -5.77
CA GLY A 104 7.52 3.29 -5.69
C GLY A 104 7.96 4.74 -5.77
N ILE A 105 9.27 4.93 -5.74
CA ILE A 105 9.90 6.24 -5.89
C ILE A 105 9.95 6.70 -7.36
N SER A 106 9.97 8.01 -7.55
CA SER A 106 10.12 8.69 -8.84
C SER A 106 11.42 9.48 -8.89
N VAL A 107 11.86 9.82 -10.11
CA VAL A 107 13.01 10.71 -10.30
C VAL A 107 12.69 12.05 -9.61
N TYR A 108 13.68 12.58 -8.89
CA TYR A 108 13.60 13.81 -8.09
C TYR A 108 12.84 13.71 -6.76
N ASP A 109 12.49 12.50 -6.31
CA ASP A 109 11.98 12.34 -4.94
C ASP A 109 13.07 12.68 -3.91
N HIS A 110 12.68 13.47 -2.90
CA HIS A 110 13.54 13.79 -1.76
C HIS A 110 13.43 12.68 -0.73
N ILE A 111 14.38 11.75 -0.76
CA ILE A 111 14.44 10.60 0.14
C ILE A 111 15.12 10.99 1.44
N ILE A 112 14.49 10.63 2.56
CA ILE A 112 15.03 10.84 3.90
C ILE A 112 16.12 9.79 4.18
N LEU A 113 17.30 10.26 4.58
CA LEU A 113 18.44 9.40 4.89
C LEU A 113 18.20 8.55 6.15
N GLU A 114 17.69 9.17 7.23
CA GLU A 114 17.42 8.54 8.53
C GLU A 114 15.93 8.17 8.67
N GLY A 115 15.44 7.31 7.78
CA GLY A 115 14.02 6.94 7.74
C GLY A 115 13.50 6.18 8.97
N SER A 116 14.38 5.59 9.78
CA SER A 116 14.01 4.79 10.96
C SER A 116 13.36 5.62 12.09
N ASN A 117 13.60 6.93 12.12
CA ASN A 117 13.06 7.83 13.14
C ASN A 117 11.83 8.62 12.66
N VAL A 118 11.29 8.26 11.50
CA VAL A 118 10.24 9.02 10.83
C VAL A 118 9.02 8.13 10.66
N ASN A 119 7.84 8.70 10.93
CA ASN A 119 6.57 8.05 10.71
C ASN A 119 5.93 8.55 9.41
N GLU A 120 4.97 7.82 8.87
CA GLU A 120 4.16 8.28 7.74
C GLU A 120 3.29 9.49 8.14
N ASN A 121 3.11 10.45 7.23
CA ASN A 121 2.36 11.69 7.44
C ASN A 121 2.92 12.63 8.53
N GLU A 122 4.20 12.49 8.85
CA GLU A 122 4.91 13.37 9.77
C GLU A 122 5.34 14.66 9.05
N MET A 123 5.09 15.81 9.68
CA MET A 123 5.41 17.12 9.10
C MET A 123 6.92 17.37 9.17
N ILE A 124 7.51 17.78 8.06
CA ILE A 124 8.93 18.14 7.96
C ILE A 124 9.04 19.65 8.21
N TYR A 125 9.86 20.05 9.18
CA TYR A 125 10.21 21.45 9.46
C TYR A 125 11.67 21.75 9.10
#